data_AF-A0A1B6EEK4-F1
#
_entry.id   AF-A0A1B6EEK4-F1
#
_cell.length_a   1.000
_cell.length_b   1.000
_cell.length_c   1.000
_cell.angle_alpha   90.00
_cell.angle_beta   90.00
_cell.angle_gamma   90.00
#
_symmetry.space_group_name_H-M   'P 1'
#
loop_
_entity.id
_entity.type
_entity.pdbx_description
1 polymer ?
#
loop_
_entity_poly.entity_id
_entity_poly.type
_entity_poly.pdbx_seq_one_letter_code
_entity_poly.pdbx_strand_id
1 'polypeptide(L)'
;RLEYTECDWLYQDISCREPGSCRLASPGYPGLYSPNRRCNYHITTSSVHTKVKIKFLSLCLPHNQCSTDHINIYQGSMSSSPLIKTVCANKKQELVCSGPNLLLEFSSGPSLPP
;
A
#
# COMPACT_ATOMS: atom_id res chain seq x y z
N ARG A 1 12.86 -4.81 0.66
CA ARG A 1 12.17 -5.55 1.73
C ARG A 1 12.93 -5.31 3.01
N LEU A 2 12.25 -5.07 4.12
CA LEU A 2 12.92 -4.93 5.42
C LEU A 2 13.33 -6.32 5.92
N GLU A 3 14.55 -6.47 6.45
CA GLU A 3 15.16 -7.77 6.78
C GLU A 3 14.40 -8.56 7.88
N TYR A 4 13.58 -7.89 8.68
CA TYR A 4 12.88 -8.49 9.82
C TYR A 4 11.36 -8.58 9.63
N THR A 5 10.86 -8.40 8.41
CA THR A 5 9.43 -8.38 8.14
C THR A 5 9.05 -9.40 7.08
N GLU A 6 7.86 -9.97 7.25
CA GLU A 6 7.34 -10.96 6.31
C GLU A 6 7.04 -10.33 4.96
N CYS A 7 6.52 -9.10 4.94
CA CYS A 7 6.10 -8.43 3.71
C CYS A 7 6.21 -6.90 3.75
N ASP A 8 7.01 -6.32 4.65
CA ASP A 8 7.17 -4.87 4.68
C ASP A 8 8.29 -4.40 3.74
N TRP A 9 8.05 -3.27 3.10
CA TRP A 9 8.94 -2.69 2.11
C TRP A 9 9.17 -1.22 2.38
N LEU A 10 10.37 -0.76 2.04
CA LEU A 10 10.73 0.63 2.01
C LEU A 10 10.96 1.03 0.55
N TYR A 11 10.24 2.04 0.10
CA TYR A 11 10.37 2.67 -1.20
C TYR A 11 10.85 4.10 -0.99
N GLN A 12 12.00 4.40 -1.57
CA GLN A 12 12.54 5.76 -1.66
C GLN A 12 12.34 6.26 -3.08
N ASP A 13 11.96 7.53 -3.27
CA ASP A 13 11.75 8.11 -4.59
C ASP A 13 13.01 8.00 -5.49
N ILE A 14 14.20 8.12 -4.89
CA ILE A 14 15.49 7.93 -5.57
C ILE A 14 15.79 6.48 -5.99
N SER A 15 15.08 5.50 -5.42
CA SER A 15 15.34 4.06 -5.60
C SER A 15 14.37 3.40 -6.59
N CYS A 16 13.38 4.14 -7.11
CA CYS A 16 12.45 3.65 -8.13
C CYS A 16 13.13 3.58 -9.51
N ARG A 17 13.50 2.36 -9.94
CA ARG A 17 14.42 2.12 -11.08
C ARG A 17 13.78 2.12 -12.49
N GLU A 18 12.54 2.55 -12.65
CA GLU A 18 11.90 2.80 -13.97
C GLU A 18 11.24 4.19 -13.90
N PRO A 19 11.16 4.99 -14.98
CA PRO A 19 11.20 6.46 -14.94
C PRO A 19 10.31 7.08 -13.84
N GLY A 20 10.88 7.28 -12.65
CA GLY A 20 10.22 7.84 -11.48
C GLY A 20 9.04 7.04 -10.90
N SER A 21 8.93 5.74 -11.16
CA SER A 21 7.82 4.90 -10.69
C SER A 21 8.29 3.57 -10.07
N CYS A 22 7.65 3.19 -8.97
CA CYS A 22 7.85 1.92 -8.28
C CYS A 22 6.60 1.05 -8.42
N ARG A 23 6.79 -0.27 -8.54
CA ARG A 23 5.68 -1.24 -8.52
C ARG A 23 5.56 -1.83 -7.12
N LEU A 24 4.36 -1.74 -6.56
CA LEU A 24 3.97 -2.32 -5.29
C LEU A 24 3.01 -3.47 -5.57
N ALA A 25 3.16 -4.56 -4.82
CA ALA A 25 2.32 -5.73 -4.95
C ALA A 25 2.07 -6.36 -3.58
N SER A 26 0.86 -6.86 -3.37
CA SER A 26 0.53 -7.70 -2.22
C SER A 26 1.35 -8.99 -2.25
N PRO A 27 1.64 -9.61 -1.09
CA PRO A 27 2.28 -10.91 -1.05
C PRO A 27 1.44 -11.92 -1.83
N GLY A 28 2.06 -12.65 -2.75
CA GLY A 28 1.39 -13.66 -3.58
C GLY A 28 0.90 -13.16 -4.94
N TYR A 29 0.86 -11.84 -5.20
CA TYR A 29 0.49 -11.32 -6.53
C TYR A 29 1.40 -11.86 -7.64
N PRO A 30 0.87 -12.27 -8.82
CA PRO A 30 -0.51 -12.11 -9.29
C PRO A 30 -1.53 -13.15 -8.79
N GLY A 31 -1.13 -14.08 -7.93
CA GLY A 31 -2.02 -15.02 -7.25
C GLY A 31 -2.75 -14.38 -6.05
N LEU A 32 -3.39 -15.24 -5.24
CA LEU A 32 -4.15 -14.82 -4.06
C LEU A 32 -3.22 -14.46 -2.90
N TYR A 33 -3.57 -13.42 -2.15
CA TYR A 33 -2.87 -13.07 -0.92
C TYR A 33 -3.21 -14.04 0.21
N SER A 34 -2.26 -14.28 1.11
CA SER A 34 -2.51 -15.13 2.28
C SER A 34 -3.44 -14.45 3.30
N PRO A 35 -4.25 -15.20 4.04
CA PRO A 35 -5.09 -14.65 5.11
C PRO A 35 -4.27 -14.18 6.32
N ASN A 36 -4.84 -13.28 7.12
CA ASN A 36 -4.26 -12.69 8.33
C ASN A 36 -2.88 -12.05 8.10
N ARG A 37 -2.71 -11.36 6.97
CA ARG A 37 -1.47 -10.66 6.65
C ARG A 37 -1.63 -9.18 6.83
N ARG A 38 -0.60 -8.57 7.40
CA ARG A 38 -0.44 -7.13 7.46
C ARG A 38 0.92 -6.78 6.87
N CYS A 39 0.91 -5.97 5.82
CA CYS A 39 2.11 -5.58 5.10
C CYS A 39 2.18 -4.06 5.03
N ASN A 40 3.32 -3.52 5.47
CA ASN A 40 3.57 -2.10 5.50
C ASN A 40 4.51 -1.70 4.36
N TYR A 41 4.04 -0.81 3.50
CA TYR A 41 4.82 -0.23 2.42
C TYR A 41 5.11 1.22 2.78
N HIS A 42 6.31 1.45 3.29
CA HIS A 42 6.81 2.76 3.65
C HIS A 42 7.30 3.46 2.39
N ILE A 43 6.72 4.62 2.08
CA ILE A 43 7.10 5.43 0.94
C ILE A 43 7.70 6.72 1.48
N THR A 44 8.99 6.91 1.25
CA THR A 44 9.72 8.10 1.64
C THR A 44 10.17 8.85 0.41
N THR A 45 10.03 10.17 0.47
CA THR A 45 10.37 11.09 -0.62
C THR A 45 11.38 12.10 -0.13
N SER A 46 12.22 12.57 -1.04
CA SER A 46 13.28 13.53 -0.74
C SER A 46 12.77 14.90 -0.28
N SER A 47 11.50 15.26 -0.52
CA SER A 47 10.91 16.54 -0.12
C SER A 47 9.42 16.43 0.19
N VAL A 48 8.94 17.26 1.13
CA VAL A 48 7.50 17.43 1.43
C VAL A 48 6.70 17.95 0.23
N HIS A 49 7.37 18.61 -0.73
CA HIS A 49 6.75 19.15 -1.94
C HIS A 49 6.62 18.09 -3.05
N THR A 50 7.28 16.94 -2.89
CA THR A 50 7.20 15.85 -3.85
C THR A 50 5.81 15.22 -3.79
N LYS A 51 5.13 15.21 -4.94
CA LYS A 51 3.81 14.58 -5.09
C LYS A 51 3.97 13.12 -5.49
N VAL A 52 3.45 12.23 -4.66
CA VAL A 52 3.40 10.79 -4.92
C VAL A 52 2.05 10.45 -5.54
N LYS A 53 2.06 9.94 -6.77
CA LYS A 53 0.85 9.43 -7.43
C LYS A 53 0.79 7.92 -7.29
N ILE A 54 -0.16 7.44 -6.51
CA ILE A 54 -0.43 6.01 -6.29
C ILE A 54 -1.52 5.59 -7.28
N LYS A 55 -1.20 4.63 -8.15
CA LYS A 55 -2.16 4.07 -9.12
C LYS A 55 -2.45 2.62 -8.79
N PHE A 56 -3.72 2.31 -8.55
CA PHE A 56 -4.16 0.93 -8.33
C PHE A 56 -4.44 0.27 -9.68
N LEU A 57 -3.49 -0.54 -10.16
CA LEU A 57 -3.58 -1.20 -11.47
C LEU A 57 -4.51 -2.41 -11.45
N SER A 58 -4.42 -3.22 -10.39
CA SER A 58 -5.23 -4.41 -10.16
C SER A 58 -5.57 -4.49 -8.68
N LEU A 59 -6.85 -4.64 -8.37
CA LEU A 59 -7.38 -4.83 -7.03
C LEU A 59 -8.32 -6.02 -7.07
N CYS A 60 -8.09 -6.97 -6.16
CA CYS A 60 -8.92 -8.14 -5.95
C CYS A 60 -9.24 -8.22 -4.45
N LEU A 61 -10.03 -7.28 -3.96
CA LEU A 61 -10.45 -7.17 -2.56
C LEU A 61 -11.97 -7.39 -2.48
N PRO A 62 -12.46 -8.12 -1.48
CA PRO A 62 -13.89 -8.34 -1.28
C PRO A 62 -14.63 -7.01 -1.03
N HIS A 63 -15.73 -6.79 -1.73
CA HIS A 63 -16.54 -5.56 -1.59
C HIS A 63 -17.22 -5.45 -0.21
N ASN A 64 -17.70 -6.58 0.32
CA ASN A 64 -18.48 -6.63 1.56
C ASN A 64 -17.64 -6.74 2.83
N GLN A 65 -16.32 -6.91 2.71
CA GLN A 65 -15.41 -7.13 3.84
C GLN A 65 -14.33 -6.04 3.92
N CYS A 66 -14.71 -4.78 3.69
CA CYS A 66 -13.83 -3.62 3.78
C CYS A 66 -13.23 -3.42 5.20
N SER A 67 -13.86 -4.01 6.23
CA SER A 67 -13.35 -3.98 7.61
C SER A 67 -12.19 -4.95 7.85
N THR A 68 -12.06 -6.01 7.05
CA THR A 68 -10.98 -7.01 7.19
C THR A 68 -9.93 -6.83 6.12
N ASP A 69 -10.36 -6.82 4.86
CA ASP A 69 -9.51 -6.76 3.67
C ASP A 69 -9.54 -5.37 3.08
N HIS A 70 -8.47 -4.62 3.32
CA HIS A 70 -8.38 -3.25 2.87
C HIS A 70 -6.93 -2.79 2.75
N ILE A 71 -6.78 -1.67 2.06
CA ILE A 71 -5.53 -0.93 1.96
C ILE A 71 -5.76 0.44 2.58
N ASN A 72 -5.06 0.73 3.66
CA ASN A 72 -5.04 2.06 4.27
C ASN A 72 -3.84 2.85 3.77
N ILE A 73 -4.05 4.11 3.43
CA ILE A 73 -2.98 5.05 3.11
C ILE A 73 -2.95 6.13 4.19
N TYR A 74 -1.81 6.30 4.84
CA TYR A 74 -1.59 7.25 5.93
C TYR A 74 -0.57 8.33 5.53
N GLN A 75 -0.81 9.55 6.02
CA GLN A 75 0.09 10.70 5.85
C GLN A 75 1.18 10.69 6.93
N GLY A 76 2.10 9.73 6.85
CA GLY A 76 3.22 9.60 7.78
C GLY A 76 3.86 8.21 7.70
N SER A 77 4.73 7.88 8.66
CA SER A 77 5.47 6.61 8.66
C SER A 77 4.83 5.51 9.50
N MET A 78 3.71 5.78 10.17
CA MET A 78 3.09 4.91 11.18
C MET A 78 1.58 4.79 10.96
N SER A 79 0.98 3.67 11.39
CA SER A 79 -0.48 3.45 11.33
C SER A 79 -1.28 4.36 12.29
N SER A 80 -0.59 5.02 13.23
CA SER A 80 -1.15 6.11 14.06
C SER A 80 -1.20 7.46 13.34
N SER A 81 -0.59 7.58 12.16
CA SER A 81 -0.60 8.82 11.37
C SER A 81 -2.00 9.08 10.79
N PRO A 82 -2.30 10.31 10.34
CA PRO A 82 -3.60 10.63 9.75
C PRO A 82 -3.94 9.72 8.56
N LEU A 83 -5.08 9.04 8.62
CA LEU A 83 -5.59 8.23 7.52
C LEU A 83 -6.06 9.14 6.38
N ILE A 84 -5.43 9.03 5.23
CA ILE A 84 -5.80 9.75 4.01
C ILE A 84 -6.98 9.05 3.35
N LYS A 85 -6.87 7.72 3.18
CA LYS A 85 -7.83 6.94 2.43
C LYS A 85 -7.80 5.48 2.84
N THR A 86 -8.98 4.88 2.94
CA THR A 86 -9.17 3.43 2.92
C THR A 86 -9.64 3.01 1.54
N VAL A 87 -8.98 2.01 0.99
CA VAL A 87 -9.25 1.41 -0.31
C VAL A 87 -9.71 -0.02 -0.09
N CYS A 88 -10.90 -0.32 -0.57
CA CYS A 88 -11.45 -1.66 -0.65
C CYS A 88 -12.26 -1.79 -1.94
N ALA A 89 -12.64 -3.02 -2.28
CA ALA A 89 -13.27 -3.39 -3.54
C ALA A 89 -12.38 -3.22 -4.80
N ASN A 90 -12.86 -3.83 -5.89
CA ASN A 90 -12.13 -3.93 -7.17
C ASN A 90 -12.30 -2.67 -8.04
N LYS A 91 -12.10 -1.49 -7.46
CA LYS A 91 -12.25 -0.22 -8.18
C LYS A 91 -10.89 0.37 -8.52
N LYS A 92 -10.61 0.50 -9.82
CA LYS A 92 -9.44 1.27 -10.30
C LYS A 92 -9.57 2.71 -9.82
N GLN A 93 -8.56 3.17 -9.11
CA GLN A 93 -8.49 4.53 -8.59
C GLN A 93 -7.05 5.01 -8.57
N GLU A 94 -6.90 6.33 -8.52
CA GLU A 94 -5.61 7.00 -8.40
C GLU A 94 -5.71 7.95 -7.21
N LEU A 95 -4.64 8.02 -6.43
CA LEU A 95 -4.54 8.93 -5.30
C LEU A 95 -3.26 9.75 -5.46
N VAL A 96 -3.36 11.05 -5.17
CA VAL A 96 -2.18 11.93 -5.13
C VAL A 96 -2.00 12.37 -3.69
N CYS A 97 -0.83 12.05 -3.14
CA CYS A 97 -0.42 12.40 -1.80
C CYS A 97 0.83 13.27 -1.86
N SER A 98 1.07 14.06 -0.82
CA SER A 98 2.31 14.80 -0.65
C SER A 98 3.22 14.07 0.33
N GLY A 99 4.53 14.16 0.13
CA GLY A 99 5.54 13.66 1.05
C GLY A 99 5.60 14.40 2.40
N PRO A 100 6.65 14.22 3.20
CA PRO A 100 7.84 13.43 2.88
C PRO A 100 7.65 11.92 3.10
N ASN A 101 6.74 11.53 4.00
CA ASN A 101 6.54 10.15 4.42
C ASN A 101 5.08 9.74 4.22
N LEU A 102 4.87 8.58 3.63
CA LEU A 102 3.58 7.94 3.47
C LEU A 102 3.70 6.47 3.88
N LEU A 103 2.63 5.94 4.45
CA LEU A 103 2.53 4.54 4.79
C LEU A 103 1.31 3.97 4.09
N LEU A 104 1.53 2.93 3.29
CA LEU A 104 0.45 2.13 2.75
C LEU A 104 0.44 0.80 3.51
N GLU A 105 -0.65 0.52 4.23
CA GLU A 105 -0.85 -0.72 4.98
C GLU A 105 -1.85 -1.59 4.24
N PHE A 106 -1.43 -2.77 3.82
CA PHE A 106 -2.32 -3.82 3.33
C PHE A 106 -2.69 -4.74 4.47
N SER A 107 -3.98 -4.91 4.74
CA SER A 107 -4.49 -5.85 5.73
C SER A 107 -5.40 -6.86 5.04
N SER A 108 -5.20 -8.15 5.32
CA SER A 108 -6.10 -9.24 4.91
C SER A 108 -6.77 -9.92 6.10
N GLY A 109 -8.03 -10.31 5.91
CA GLY A 109 -8.83 -11.01 6.89
C GLY A 109 -8.44 -12.48 7.07
N PRO A 110 -9.16 -13.22 7.95
CA PRO A 110 -8.92 -14.64 8.18
C PRO A 110 -9.38 -15.54 7.04
N SER A 111 -10.21 -15.02 6.13
CA SER A 111 -10.74 -15.72 4.96
C SER A 111 -9.88 -15.44 3.73
N LEU A 112 -9.81 -16.43 2.83
CA LEU A 112 -9.25 -16.18 1.50
C LEU A 112 -10.21 -15.28 0.70
N PRO A 113 -9.68 -14.37 -0.13
CA PRO A 113 -10.50 -13.62 -1.07
C PRO A 113 -11.25 -14.59 -2.01
N PRO A 114 -12.48 -14.25 -2.42
CA PRO A 114 -13.32 -15.08 -3.28
C PRO A 114 -12.75 -15.23 -4.70
#